data_AF-A0A1H0BVI2-F1
#
_entry.id   AF-A0A1H0BVI2-F1
#
_cell.length_a   1.000
_cell.length_b   1.000
_cell.length_c   1.000
_cell.angle_alpha   90.00
_cell.angle_beta   90.00
_cell.angle_gamma   90.00
#
_symmetry.space_group_name_H-M   'P 1'
#
loop_
_entity.id
_entity.type
_entity.pdbx_description
1 polymer ?
#
loop_
_entity_poly.entity_id
_entity_poly.type
_entity_poly.pdbx_seq_one_letter_code
_entity_poly.pdbx_strand_id
1 'polypeptide(L)' 'MVVRKEWIVGCRDVAGRRRSLTVLVNQGQVVVISPPGEAAVLAPLEVGELRSALRQAAMAAVGAEL' A
#
# COMPACT_ATOMS: atom_id res chain seq x y z
N MET A 1 -12.88 -7.63 -16.68
CA MET A 1 -12.81 -7.04 -15.34
C MET A 1 -11.36 -7.17 -14.87
N VAL A 2 -10.57 -6.10 -14.93
CA VAL A 2 -9.16 -6.16 -14.49
C VAL A 2 -9.19 -6.34 -12.97
N VAL A 3 -8.75 -7.48 -12.48
CA VAL A 3 -8.63 -7.73 -11.03
C VAL A 3 -7.52 -6.81 -10.53
N ARG A 4 -7.91 -5.65 -10.00
CA ARG A 4 -6.99 -4.74 -9.32
C ARG A 4 -6.55 -5.42 -8.04
N LYS A 5 -5.26 -5.79 -7.98
CA LYS A 5 -4.67 -6.27 -6.73
C LYS A 5 -4.42 -5.07 -5.84
N GLU A 6 -5.05 -5.10 -4.67
CA GLU A 6 -5.00 -4.06 -3.65
C GLU A 6 -4.61 -4.70 -2.31
N TRP A 7 -3.77 -4.00 -1.56
CA TRP A 7 -3.36 -4.35 -0.22
C TRP A 7 -3.62 -3.17 0.71
N ILE A 8 -4.23 -3.44 1.86
CA ILE A 8 -4.50 -2.45 2.89
C ILE A 8 -3.51 -2.69 4.03
N VAL A 9 -2.76 -1.67 4.40
CA VAL A 9 -1.80 -1.69 5.50
C VAL A 9 -2.30 -0.80 6.62
N GLY A 10 -2.38 -1.33 7.84
CA GLY A 10 -2.74 -0.55 9.00
C GLY A 10 -1.68 0.49 9.32
N CYS A 11 -2.09 1.70 9.68
CA CYS A 11 -1.19 2.74 10.16
C CYS A 11 -1.88 3.64 11.17
N ARG A 12 -1.18 4.66 11.64
CA ARG A 12 -1.75 5.78 12.38
C ARG A 12 -1.53 7.07 11.62
N ASP A 13 -2.32 8.08 11.92
CA ASP A 13 -1.97 9.44 11.55
C ASP A 13 -1.07 10.09 12.61
N VAL A 14 -0.64 11.32 12.36
CA VAL A 14 0.15 12.13 13.30
C VAL A 14 -0.57 12.41 14.62
N ALA A 15 -1.91 12.32 14.64
CA ALA A 15 -2.73 12.44 15.86
C ALA A 15 -2.91 11.09 16.57
N GLY A 16 -2.26 10.02 16.10
CA GLY A 16 -2.29 8.68 16.69
C GLY A 16 -3.55 7.88 16.41
N ARG A 17 -4.50 8.39 15.61
CA ARG A 17 -5.74 7.67 15.28
C ARG A 17 -5.44 6.58 14.27
N ARG A 18 -6.15 5.46 14.38
CA ARG A 18 -5.96 4.32 13.49
C ARG A 18 -6.51 4.64 12.10
N ARG A 19 -5.68 4.46 11.09
CA ARG A 19 -5.96 4.69 9.68
C ARG A 19 -5.42 3.53 8.86
N SER A 20 -5.59 3.61 7.55
CA SER A 20 -5.04 2.62 6.61
C SER A 20 -4.39 3.31 5.42
N LEU A 21 -3.33 2.70 4.92
CA LEU A 21 -2.65 3.06 3.69
C LEU A 21 -2.92 1.97 2.67
N THR A 22 -3.20 2.37 1.43
CA THR A 22 -3.55 1.44 0.36
C THR A 22 -2.41 1.34 -0.64
N VAL A 23 -2.01 0.12 -0.96
CA VAL A 23 -1.08 -0.17 -2.06
C VAL A 23 -1.85 -0.88 -3.15
N LEU A 24 -1.75 -0.41 -4.39
CA LEU A 24 -2.41 -1.04 -5.53
C LEU A 24 -1.51 -1.04 -6.76
N VAL A 25 -1.84 -1.87 -7.74
CA VAL A 25 -1.22 -1.84 -9.06
C VAL A 25 -2.17 -1.22 -10.07
N ASN A 26 -1.67 -0.23 -10.81
CA ASN A 26 -2.38 0.38 -11.92
C ASN A 26 -1.45 0.44 -13.14
N GLN A 27 -1.81 -0.22 -14.23
CA GLN A 27 -1.06 -0.18 -15.51
C GLN A 27 0.45 -0.45 -15.35
N GLY A 28 0.82 -1.50 -14.58
CA GLY A 28 2.22 -1.83 -14.33
C GLY A 28 2.93 -0.90 -13.33
N GLN A 29 2.22 0.06 -12.74
CA GLN A 29 2.78 0.97 -11.73
C GLN A 29 2.26 0.61 -10.35
N VAL A 30 3.14 0.66 -9.36
CA VAL A 30 2.76 0.55 -7.95
C VAL A 30 2.32 1.93 -7.46
N VAL A 31 1.08 2.03 -6.99
CA VAL A 31 0.50 3.25 -6.45
C VAL A 31 0.30 3.07 -4.95
N VAL A 32 0.73 4.07 -4.19
CA VAL A 32 0.57 4.12 -2.74
C VAL A 32 -0.31 5.31 -2.39
N ILE A 33 -1.42 5.05 -1.71
CA ILE A 33 -2.39 6.06 -1.29
C ILE A 33 -2.31 6.17 0.23
N SER A 34 -1.77 7.28 0.70
CA SER A 34 -1.80 7.64 2.12
C SER A 34 -3.22 8.06 2.56
N PRO A 35 -3.52 8.01 3.86
CA PRO A 35 -4.72 8.66 4.39
C PRO A 35 -4.82 10.11 3.90
N PRO A 36 -6.03 10.62 3.61
CA PRO A 36 -6.21 11.96 3.09
C PRO A 36 -5.75 13.02 4.10
N GLY A 37 -4.93 13.97 3.64
CA GLY A 37 -4.54 15.16 4.40
C GLY A 37 -3.53 14.92 5.53
N GLU A 38 -3.05 13.69 5.73
CA GLU A 38 -2.22 13.33 6.88
C GLU A 38 -1.06 12.41 6.51
N ALA A 39 0.07 12.57 7.19
CA ALA A 39 1.18 11.62 7.08
C ALA A 39 0.80 10.31 7.79
N ALA A 40 1.06 9.18 7.12
CA ALA A 40 0.96 7.87 7.75
C ALA A 40 2.19 7.63 8.64
N VAL A 41 1.94 7.41 9.92
CA VAL A 41 2.91 6.94 10.90
C VAL A 41 2.80 5.42 10.97
N LEU A 42 3.91 4.73 10.72
CA LEU A 42 4.00 3.27 10.79
C LEU A 42 4.89 2.86 11.95
N ALA A 43 4.39 1.97 12.81
CA ALA A 43 5.20 1.25 13.77
C ALA A 43 6.07 0.21 13.05
N PRO A 44 7.13 -0.33 13.70
CA PRO A 44 8.04 -1.29 13.06
C PRO A 44 7.35 -2.50 12.42
N LEU A 45 6.26 -3.01 13.01
CA LEU A 45 5.46 -4.09 12.43
C LEU A 45 4.78 -3.65 11.13
N GLU A 46 4.13 -2.50 11.15
CA GLU A 46 3.39 -1.93 10.02
C GLU A 46 4.34 -1.56 8.86
N VAL A 47 5.59 -1.18 9.16
CA VAL A 47 6.67 -1.04 8.15
C VAL A 47 6.98 -2.39 7.47
N GLY A 48 7.02 -3.48 8.24
CA GLY A 48 7.22 -4.83 7.71
C GLY A 48 6.07 -5.26 6.80
N GLU A 49 4.83 -4.98 7.22
CA GLU A 49 3.62 -5.23 6.41
C GLU A 49 3.64 -4.41 5.11
N LEU A 50 3.97 -3.11 5.18
CA LEU A 50 4.10 -2.25 4.01
C LEU A 50 5.16 -2.78 3.04
N ARG A 51 6.33 -3.19 3.54
CA ARG A 51 7.38 -3.79 2.70
C ARG A 51 6.89 -5.05 1.98
N SER A 52 6.14 -5.91 2.67
CA SER A 52 5.54 -7.11 2.09
C SER A 52 4.54 -6.77 0.99
N ALA A 53 3.64 -5.80 1.25
CA ALA A 53 2.65 -5.32 0.28
C ALA A 53 3.32 -4.72 -0.95
N LEU A 54 4.33 -3.85 -0.78
CA LEU A 54 5.08 -3.25 -1.88
C LEU A 54 5.80 -4.31 -2.73
N ARG A 55 6.39 -5.34 -2.10
CA ARG A 55 7.01 -6.44 -2.83
C ARG A 55 5.98 -7.20 -3.67
N GLN A 56 4.82 -7.53 -3.10
CA GLN A 56 3.75 -8.22 -3.84
C GLN A 56 3.21 -7.37 -5.00
N ALA A 57 3.04 -6.06 -4.78
CA ALA A 57 2.61 -5.12 -5.81
C ALA A 57 3.62 -5.03 -6.96
N ALA A 58 4.93 -4.95 -6.66
CA ALA A 58 5.97 -4.93 -7.68
C ALA A 58 5.97 -6.21 -8.54
N MET A 59 5.82 -7.38 -7.91
CA MET A 59 5.71 -8.65 -8.65
C MET A 59 4.45 -8.71 -9.51
N ALA A 60 3.33 -8.21 -9.01
CA ALA A 60 2.08 -8.14 -9.76
C ALA A 60 2.12 -7.12 -10.91
N ALA A 61 2.87 -6.03 -10.76
CA ALA A 61 3.10 -5.04 -11.80
C ALA A 61 3.88 -5.63 -12.99
N VAL A 62 4.98 -6.33 -12.72
CA VAL A 62 5.79 -7.02 -13.75
C VAL A 62 4.96 -8.10 -14.47
N GLY A 63 4.16 -8.86 -13.71
CA GLY A 63 3.32 -9.92 -14.28
C GLY A 63 2.11 -9.43 -15.07
N ALA A 64 1.82 -8.12 -15.09
CA ALA A 64 0.72 -7.54 -15.87
C ALA A 64 1.15 -6.99 -17.24
N GLU A 65 2.46 -6.97 -17.52
CA GLU A 65 3.02 -6.56 -18.83
C GLU A 65 3.24 -7.74 -19.80
N LEU A 66 2.96 -8.97 -19.37
CA LEU A 66 3.05 -10.21 -20.16
C LEU A 66 1.66 -10.73 -20.56
#